data_AF-A0A3G6V452-F1
#
_entry.id   AF-A0A3G6V452-F1
#
_cell.length_a   1.000
_cell.length_b   1.000
_cell.length_c   1.000
_cell.angle_alpha   90.00
_cell.angle_beta   90.00
_cell.angle_gamma   90.00
#
_symmetry.space_group_name_H-M   'P 1'
#
loop_
_entity.id
_entity.type
_entity.pdbx_description
1 polymer ?
#
loop_
_entity_poly.entity_id
_entity_poly.type
_entity_poly.pdbx_seq_one_letter_code
_entity_poly.pdbx_strand_id
1 'polypeptide(L)'
;LSFEQKIEITPQDLLPKTWSPIKEEFPNGTTLRIEQILNYTVSESDNIGCDILLKLIGGTDSVQKFLNANHFTDISIEANEEQMHKDWNTEYQNWATPTAMNKLLIDTYNNKNQLLSKKSYDFIWKIM
;
A
#
# COMPACT_ATOMS: atom_id res chain seq x y z
N LEU A 1 -6.58 13.40 -1.58
CA LEU A 1 -5.16 13.28 -1.21
C LEU A 1 -4.32 13.90 -2.32
N SER A 2 -3.11 14.37 -2.01
CA SER A 2 -2.13 14.90 -2.99
C SER A 2 -0.77 14.26 -2.74
N PHE A 3 0.03 14.01 -3.79
CA PHE A 3 1.39 13.50 -3.65
C PHE A 3 2.28 14.35 -2.74
N GLU A 4 2.08 15.67 -2.75
CA GLU A 4 2.85 16.61 -1.93
C GLU A 4 2.38 16.71 -0.47
N GLN A 5 1.23 16.08 -0.15
CA GLN A 5 0.72 16.07 1.21
C GLN A 5 1.74 15.43 2.12
N LYS A 6 2.09 16.14 3.19
CA LYS A 6 3.05 15.69 4.21
C LYS A 6 2.34 14.87 5.27
N ILE A 7 2.95 13.76 5.65
CA ILE A 7 2.53 12.88 6.72
C ILE A 7 3.64 12.86 7.77
N GLU A 8 3.29 13.19 9.01
CA GLU A 8 4.19 13.05 10.15
C GLU A 8 4.26 11.56 10.53
N ILE A 9 5.49 11.07 10.69
CA ILE A 9 5.80 9.70 11.13
C ILE A 9 6.52 9.86 12.46
N THR A 10 5.85 9.50 13.54
CA THR A 10 6.38 9.61 14.89
C THR A 10 7.17 8.36 15.26
N PRO A 11 8.03 8.40 16.30
CA PRO A 11 8.67 7.19 16.83
C PRO A 11 7.67 6.08 17.20
N GLN A 12 6.42 6.41 17.54
CA GLN A 12 5.37 5.45 17.86
C GLN A 12 4.84 4.71 16.63
N ASP A 13 4.95 5.31 15.44
CA ASP A 13 4.59 4.65 14.18
C ASP A 13 5.70 3.67 13.73
N LEU A 14 6.91 3.77 14.30
CA LEU A 14 8.07 2.96 13.93
C LEU A 14 8.08 1.59 14.62
N LEU A 15 7.18 0.69 14.19
CA LEU A 15 7.05 -0.64 14.78
C LEU A 15 8.37 -1.42 14.81
N PRO A 16 8.73 -2.05 15.96
CA PRO A 16 9.93 -2.85 16.06
C PRO A 16 9.78 -4.17 15.29
N LYS A 17 10.90 -4.77 14.89
CA LYS A 17 10.97 -6.12 14.28
C LYS A 17 10.18 -6.34 12.97
N THR A 18 9.85 -5.28 12.24
CA THR A 18 9.38 -5.36 10.85
C THR A 18 10.42 -4.79 9.87
N TRP A 19 10.33 -5.18 8.60
CA TRP A 19 11.09 -4.60 7.50
C TRP A 19 10.59 -3.19 7.20
N SER A 20 11.48 -2.20 7.28
CA SER A 20 11.14 -0.81 6.97
C SER A 20 12.41 0.03 6.73
N PRO A 21 12.79 0.28 5.47
CA PRO A 21 13.79 1.29 5.11
C PRO A 21 13.51 2.68 5.71
N ILE A 22 12.24 3.11 5.82
CA ILE A 22 11.84 4.37 6.48
C ILE A 22 12.36 4.40 7.92
N LYS A 23 12.16 3.31 8.68
CA LYS A 23 12.64 3.22 10.06
C LYS A 23 14.16 3.20 10.15
N GLU A 24 14.84 2.55 9.20
CA GLU A 24 16.31 2.51 9.16
C GLU A 24 16.91 3.90 8.89
N GLU A 25 16.33 4.66 7.96
CA GLU A 25 16.79 6.00 7.60
C GLU A 25 16.38 7.06 8.63
N PHE A 26 15.19 6.92 9.22
CA PHE A 26 14.61 7.90 10.15
C PHE A 26 14.22 7.27 11.49
N PRO A 27 15.18 6.78 12.30
CA PRO A 27 14.90 6.02 13.53
C PRO A 27 14.20 6.84 14.64
N ASN A 28 14.17 8.17 14.52
CA ASN A 28 13.53 9.08 15.47
C ASN A 28 12.23 9.71 14.91
N GLY A 29 11.70 9.15 13.83
CA GLY A 29 10.57 9.75 13.11
C GLY A 29 11.00 10.84 12.12
N THR A 30 10.07 11.26 11.27
CA THR A 30 10.29 12.24 10.20
C THR A 30 8.96 12.78 9.68
N THR A 31 9.00 13.64 8.67
CA THR A 31 7.82 14.04 7.89
C THR A 31 8.10 13.78 6.41
N LEU A 32 7.35 12.87 5.82
CA LEU A 32 7.49 12.50 4.41
C LEU A 32 6.27 12.91 3.60
N ARG A 33 6.46 13.19 2.31
CA ARG A 33 5.36 13.38 1.36
C ARG A 33 4.74 12.02 1.00
N ILE A 34 3.46 11.98 0.64
CA ILE A 34 2.78 10.74 0.22
C ILE A 34 3.55 10.06 -0.93
N GLU A 35 4.10 10.81 -1.89
CA GLU A 35 4.91 10.23 -2.97
C GLU A 35 6.17 9.51 -2.46
N GLN A 36 6.81 10.01 -1.40
CA GLN A 36 7.99 9.37 -0.82
C GLN A 36 7.59 8.08 -0.11
N ILE A 37 6.49 8.10 0.64
CA ILE A 37 5.96 6.91 1.33
C ILE A 37 5.54 5.85 0.31
N LEU A 38 4.88 6.25 -0.79
CA LEU A 38 4.55 5.34 -1.90
C LEU A 38 5.82 4.71 -2.51
N ASN A 39 6.88 5.50 -2.71
CA ASN A 39 8.15 4.97 -3.22
C ASN A 39 8.74 3.89 -2.30
N TYR A 40 8.89 4.17 -1.00
CA TYR A 40 9.36 3.16 -0.05
C TYR A 40 8.46 1.93 -0.01
N THR A 41 7.14 2.12 -0.04
CA THR A 41 6.17 1.01 0.05
C THR A 41 6.19 0.12 -1.19
N VAL A 42 6.26 0.70 -2.39
CA VAL A 42 6.16 -0.07 -3.64
C VAL A 42 7.53 -0.55 -4.11
N SER A 43 8.55 0.31 -4.13
CA SER A 43 9.88 -0.02 -4.65
C SER A 43 10.70 -0.85 -3.67
N GLU A 44 10.45 -0.69 -2.37
CA GLU A 44 11.26 -1.32 -1.31
C GLU A 44 10.43 -2.17 -0.36
N SER A 45 9.12 -2.32 -0.61
CA SER A 45 8.21 -3.14 0.20
C SER A 45 8.16 -2.73 1.68
N ASP A 46 8.32 -1.43 2.01
CA ASP A 46 8.33 -0.96 3.41
C ASP A 46 7.00 -1.22 4.14
N ASN A 47 7.03 -2.03 5.20
CA ASN A 47 5.81 -2.43 5.93
C ASN A 47 5.18 -1.27 6.71
N ILE A 48 5.97 -0.32 7.21
CA ILE A 48 5.47 0.82 7.99
C ILE A 48 4.85 1.85 7.03
N GLY A 49 5.48 2.07 5.88
CA GLY A 49 4.92 2.85 4.78
C GLY A 49 3.56 2.29 4.34
N CYS A 50 3.45 0.97 4.19
CA CYS A 50 2.19 0.28 3.88
C CYS A 50 1.08 0.61 4.90
N ASP A 51 1.35 0.41 6.19
CA ASP A 51 0.37 0.64 7.26
C ASP A 51 -0.04 2.12 7.38
N ILE A 52 0.91 3.05 7.19
CA ILE A 52 0.63 4.49 7.15
C ILE A 52 -0.32 4.83 6.00
N LEU A 53 -0.08 4.29 4.80
CA LEU A 53 -0.94 4.52 3.64
C LEU A 53 -2.34 3.91 3.83
N LEU A 54 -2.42 2.70 4.39
CA LEU A 54 -3.70 2.06 4.74
C LEU A 54 -4.48 2.92 5.73
N LYS A 55 -3.85 3.37 6.83
CA LYS A 55 -4.49 4.24 7.82
C LYS A 55 -5.02 5.53 7.18
N LEU A 56 -4.27 6.11 6.24
CA LEU A 56 -4.65 7.35 5.54
C LEU A 56 -5.92 7.19 4.68
N ILE A 57 -6.14 6.02 4.10
CA ILE A 57 -7.31 5.75 3.24
C ILE A 57 -8.49 5.10 3.98
N GLY A 58 -8.36 4.81 5.28
CA GLY A 58 -9.42 4.20 6.09
C GLY A 58 -9.29 2.70 6.30
N GLY A 59 -8.09 2.13 6.12
CA GLY A 59 -7.77 0.74 6.38
C GLY A 59 -7.94 -0.20 5.17
N THR A 60 -7.76 -1.49 5.41
CA THR A 60 -7.89 -2.58 4.43
C THR A 60 -9.26 -2.61 3.76
N ASP A 61 -10.32 -2.36 4.54
CA ASP A 61 -11.70 -2.18 4.06
C ASP A 61 -11.85 -1.23 2.87
N SER A 62 -11.11 -0.11 2.86
CA SER A 62 -11.16 0.85 1.77
C SER A 62 -10.57 0.29 0.49
N VAL A 63 -9.51 -0.52 0.60
CA VAL A 63 -8.90 -1.23 -0.53
C VAL A 63 -9.86 -2.30 -1.05
N GLN A 64 -10.43 -3.12 -0.16
CA GLN A 64 -11.37 -4.17 -0.56
C GLN A 64 -12.61 -3.59 -1.24
N LYS A 65 -13.17 -2.48 -0.73
CA LYS A 65 -14.29 -1.77 -1.37
C LYS A 65 -13.91 -1.24 -2.75
N PHE A 66 -12.70 -0.70 -2.92
CA PHE A 66 -12.20 -0.26 -4.22
C PHE A 66 -12.10 -1.42 -5.22
N LEU A 67 -11.54 -2.56 -4.82
CA LEU A 67 -11.45 -3.75 -5.66
C LEU A 67 -12.85 -4.24 -6.08
N ASN A 68 -13.77 -4.36 -5.12
CA ASN A 68 -15.15 -4.79 -5.36
C ASN A 68 -15.89 -3.83 -6.31
N ALA A 69 -15.78 -2.51 -6.10
CA ALA A 69 -16.43 -1.50 -6.92
C ALA A 69 -15.94 -1.48 -8.37
N ASN A 70 -14.69 -1.94 -8.61
CA ASN A 70 -14.09 -2.02 -9.94
C ASN A 70 -14.14 -3.44 -10.52
N HIS A 71 -14.92 -4.34 -9.92
CA HIS A 71 -15.09 -5.73 -10.37
C HIS A 71 -13.77 -6.53 -10.44
N PHE A 72 -12.84 -6.24 -9.52
CA PHE A 72 -11.70 -7.10 -9.23
C PHE A 72 -12.13 -8.09 -8.14
N THR A 73 -12.57 -9.27 -8.56
CA THR A 73 -12.97 -10.37 -7.68
C THR A 73 -11.79 -11.31 -7.43
N ASP A 74 -11.95 -12.24 -6.48
CA ASP A 74 -10.96 -13.26 -6.15
C ASP A 74 -9.63 -12.67 -5.65
N ILE A 75 -9.76 -11.54 -4.94
CA ILE A 75 -8.74 -10.83 -4.17
C ILE A 75 -9.38 -10.45 -2.84
N SER A 76 -8.69 -10.75 -1.75
CA SER A 76 -9.07 -10.48 -0.36
C SER A 76 -7.96 -9.68 0.30
N ILE A 77 -8.32 -8.54 0.88
CA ILE A 77 -7.43 -7.64 1.63
C ILE A 77 -8.13 -7.32 2.96
N GLU A 78 -7.71 -8.01 4.01
CA GLU A 78 -8.35 -8.00 5.33
C GLU A 78 -7.40 -7.49 6.43
N ALA A 79 -6.10 -7.80 6.32
CA ALA A 79 -5.10 -7.50 7.35
C ALA A 79 -4.03 -6.51 6.85
N ASN A 80 -3.57 -5.64 7.74
CA ASN A 80 -2.40 -4.79 7.52
C ASN A 80 -1.11 -5.54 7.95
N GLU A 81 0.06 -4.91 7.77
CA GLU A 81 1.34 -5.54 8.10
C GLU A 81 1.47 -5.82 9.59
N GLU A 82 1.11 -4.87 10.45
CA GLU A 82 1.13 -5.07 11.91
C GLU A 82 0.29 -6.29 12.34
N GLN A 83 -0.88 -6.50 11.75
CA GLN A 83 -1.76 -7.64 12.03
C GLN A 83 -1.14 -8.95 11.55
N MET A 84 -0.60 -8.98 10.32
CA MET A 84 0.07 -10.17 9.77
C MET A 84 1.31 -10.58 10.59
N HIS A 85 2.02 -9.62 11.19
CA HIS A 85 3.16 -9.89 12.09
C HIS A 85 2.75 -10.53 13.42
N LYS A 86 1.50 -10.37 13.87
CA LYS A 86 1.03 -10.84 15.19
C LYS A 86 0.62 -12.31 15.20
N ASP A 87 0.11 -12.83 14.09
CA ASP A 87 -0.38 -14.20 14.00
C ASP A 87 -0.11 -14.81 12.62
N TRP A 88 0.50 -16.00 12.62
CA TRP A 88 0.90 -16.72 11.41
C TRP A 88 -0.26 -16.96 10.44
N ASN A 89 -1.48 -17.19 10.92
CA ASN A 89 -2.60 -17.52 10.05
C ASN A 89 -3.26 -16.28 9.44
N THR A 90 -2.92 -15.08 9.92
CA THR A 90 -3.50 -13.82 9.44
C THR A 90 -3.09 -13.53 8.00
N GLU A 91 -1.90 -13.95 7.57
CA GLU A 91 -1.45 -13.77 6.18
C GLU A 91 -2.40 -14.43 5.16
N TYR A 92 -3.00 -15.58 5.49
CA TYR A 92 -3.92 -16.30 4.60
C TYR A 92 -5.27 -15.60 4.41
N GLN A 93 -5.58 -14.58 5.20
CA GLN A 93 -6.76 -13.74 4.98
C GLN A 93 -6.54 -12.75 3.83
N ASN A 94 -5.28 -12.39 3.58
CA ASN A 94 -4.86 -11.63 2.41
C ASN A 94 -4.47 -12.59 1.29
N TRP A 95 -5.38 -12.86 0.37
CA TRP A 95 -5.16 -13.82 -0.71
C TRP A 95 -5.63 -13.29 -2.06
N ALA A 96 -5.08 -13.83 -3.13
CA ALA A 96 -5.54 -13.57 -4.48
C ALA A 96 -5.35 -14.80 -5.36
N THR A 97 -6.21 -14.99 -6.36
CA THR A 97 -5.94 -15.99 -7.40
C THR A 97 -4.94 -15.43 -8.43
N PRO A 98 -4.11 -16.29 -9.07
CA PRO A 98 -3.22 -15.85 -10.14
C PRO A 98 -3.94 -15.14 -11.29
N THR A 99 -5.14 -15.62 -11.66
CA THR A 99 -5.96 -15.01 -12.71
C THR A 99 -6.45 -13.61 -12.32
N ALA A 100 -6.85 -13.41 -11.06
CA ALA A 100 -7.27 -12.10 -10.57
C ALA A 100 -6.12 -11.09 -10.58
N MET A 101 -4.92 -11.50 -10.15
CA MET A 101 -3.73 -10.64 -10.20
C MET A 101 -3.34 -10.27 -11.63
N ASN A 102 -3.41 -11.22 -12.58
CA ASN A 102 -3.18 -10.92 -14.00
C ASN A 102 -4.20 -9.92 -14.54
N LYS A 103 -5.48 -10.07 -14.20
CA LYS A 103 -6.53 -9.14 -14.60
C LYS A 103 -6.26 -7.74 -14.02
N LEU A 104 -5.92 -7.64 -12.74
CA LEU A 104 -5.60 -6.37 -12.09
C LEU A 104 -4.42 -5.69 -12.81
N LEU A 105 -3.32 -6.42 -13.05
CA LEU A 105 -2.14 -5.92 -13.74
C LEU A 105 -2.43 -5.43 -15.17
N ILE A 106 -3.21 -6.19 -15.95
CA ILE A 106 -3.57 -5.82 -17.33
C ILE A 106 -4.48 -4.59 -17.34
N ASP A 107 -5.49 -4.54 -16.46
CA ASP A 107 -6.43 -3.43 -16.41
C ASP A 107 -5.75 -2.14 -15.91
N THR A 108 -4.80 -2.23 -14.97
CA THR A 108 -4.00 -1.07 -14.52
C THR A 108 -2.96 -0.64 -15.55
N TYR A 109 -2.28 -1.56 -16.24
CA TYR A 109 -1.34 -1.23 -17.33
C TYR A 109 -2.02 -0.54 -18.50
N ASN A 110 -3.20 -1.01 -18.91
CA ASN A 110 -3.98 -0.35 -19.95
C ASN A 110 -4.70 0.92 -19.45
N ASN A 111 -4.58 1.24 -18.16
CA ASN A 111 -5.33 2.29 -17.46
C ASN A 111 -6.82 2.27 -17.81
N LYS A 112 -7.41 1.07 -17.82
CA LYS A 112 -8.79 0.83 -18.24
C LYS A 112 -9.75 1.68 -17.42
N ASN A 113 -10.80 2.20 -18.05
CA ASN A 113 -11.80 3.08 -17.42
C ASN A 113 -11.20 4.31 -16.71
N GLN A 114 -9.96 4.69 -17.02
CA GLN A 114 -9.24 5.77 -16.33
C GLN A 114 -9.14 5.54 -14.82
N LEU A 115 -8.84 4.29 -14.40
CA LEU A 115 -8.58 3.91 -13.00
C LEU A 115 -7.61 4.89 -12.31
N LEU A 116 -6.64 5.41 -13.07
CA LEU A 116 -5.68 6.41 -12.62
C LEU A 116 -5.67 7.62 -13.55
N SER A 117 -5.41 8.81 -12.97
CA SER A 117 -5.00 9.97 -13.75
C SER A 117 -3.66 9.70 -14.45
N LYS A 118 -3.34 10.40 -15.55
CA LYS A 118 -2.05 10.24 -16.24
C LYS A 118 -0.85 10.42 -15.30
N LYS A 119 -0.90 11.43 -14.43
CA LYS A 119 0.16 11.69 -13.44
C LYS A 119 0.32 10.52 -12.46
N SER A 120 -0.79 9.98 -11.96
CA SER A 120 -0.77 8.85 -11.02
C SER A 120 -0.31 7.55 -11.69
N TYR A 121 -0.76 7.31 -12.92
CA TYR A 121 -0.33 6.18 -13.74
C TYR A 121 1.18 6.21 -14.01
N ASP A 122 1.72 7.35 -14.45
CA ASP A 122 3.15 7.48 -14.73
C ASP A 122 3.99 7.31 -13.47
N PHE A 123 3.48 7.81 -12.35
CA PHE A 123 4.18 7.70 -11.07
C PHE A 123 4.23 6.25 -10.58
N ILE A 124 3.09 5.54 -10.52
CA ILE A 124 3.08 4.18 -9.99
C ILE A 124 3.93 3.23 -10.84
N TRP A 125 3.88 3.35 -12.17
CA TRP A 125 4.70 2.53 -13.07
C TRP A 125 6.20 2.88 -13.07
N LYS A 126 6.58 4.05 -12.55
CA LYS A 126 7.98 4.41 -12.35
C LYS A 126 8.57 3.75 -11.11
N ILE A 127 7.76 3.55 -10.07
CA ILE A 127 8.20 3.04 -8.77
C ILE A 127 7.95 1.53 -8.59
N MET A 128 7.13 0.93 -9.46
CA MET A 128 7.05 -0.53 -9.65
C MET A 128 8.28 -1.04 -10.40
#